data_AF-A0A0M9AEJ6-F1
#
_entry.id   AF-A0A0M9AEJ6-F1
#
_cell.length_a   1.000
_cell.length_b   1.000
_cell.length_c   1.000
_cell.angle_alpha   90.00
_cell.angle_beta   90.00
_cell.angle_gamma   90.00
#
_symmetry.space_group_name_H-M   'P 1'
#
loop_
_entity.id
_entity.type
_entity.pdbx_description
1 polymer ?
#
loop_
_entity_poly.entity_id
_entity_poly.type
_entity_poly.pdbx_seq_one_letter_code
_entity_poly.pdbx_strand_id
1 'polypeptide(L)'
;MRRTKRMVATWWSACASLALAQDLLQEPASPGRAPGLPLCLLALVYLLLFLIARTYLIACPSRALARAQLEGLWAEHVQGWEEGQKQEDDQKKRDAREDTEECLRKARDLLEGRGFWGQIWTRLSLLLWNGEREMAAWALMHRAERRAVELMKDEEVRARLVRGLGELGVFSEEEKALWRKQLKRALGLEGQDPQQGSPSQGGGSGNEIVPSALSPSTDPQEPGQGSGQAESNARCCQKPDSRVQRALLEEFLAALYDARDTRYARLLTLHNKAAWLLLVGLGLAWALGSFAPGLPNGLDLGTGLLLGFLGGVLSRLLRVVATKELPTDYGAYWVPLFLAPVLGALGAVGGYLVFWALVEVRALGEGLKPLLSPPAAYGLLVVLGFSERLLKGLTERLEDQALKQEDQGKEKPKGDGEEDHGKPKDQPARRWGRG
;
A
#
# COMPACT_ATOMS: atom_id res chain seq x y z
N MET A 1 -32.48 -2.45 3.62
CA MET A 1 -33.05 -2.00 4.92
C MET A 1 -32.72 -2.87 6.15
N ARG A 2 -32.47 -4.19 6.06
CA ARG A 2 -32.11 -5.00 7.27
C ARG A 2 -30.69 -4.76 7.81
N ARG A 3 -29.74 -4.34 6.96
CA ARG A 3 -28.36 -4.00 7.40
C ARG A 3 -28.28 -2.66 8.16
N THR A 4 -29.07 -1.66 7.79
CA THR A 4 -29.09 -0.35 8.47
C THR A 4 -29.66 -0.42 9.88
N LYS A 5 -30.68 -1.26 10.13
CA LYS A 5 -31.21 -1.46 11.49
C LYS A 5 -30.20 -2.09 12.46
N ARG A 6 -29.31 -2.98 11.98
CA ARG A 6 -28.24 -3.54 12.83
C ARG A 6 -27.18 -2.51 13.20
N MET A 7 -26.80 -1.63 12.27
CA MET A 7 -25.84 -0.55 12.55
C MET A 7 -26.37 0.46 13.58
N VAL A 8 -27.65 0.85 13.49
CA VAL A 8 -28.26 1.79 14.45
C VAL A 8 -28.35 1.17 15.85
N ALA A 9 -28.71 -0.12 15.96
CA ALA A 9 -28.74 -0.82 17.23
C ALA A 9 -27.35 -0.94 17.88
N THR A 10 -26.31 -1.22 17.10
CA THR A 10 -24.93 -1.21 17.61
C THR A 10 -24.46 0.17 18.07
N TRP A 11 -24.92 1.23 17.39
CA TRP A 11 -24.63 2.62 17.78
C TRP A 11 -25.30 3.02 19.10
N TRP A 12 -26.56 2.66 19.28
CA TRP A 12 -27.28 2.91 20.54
C TRP A 12 -26.68 2.17 21.74
N SER A 13 -26.22 0.92 21.53
CA SER A 13 -25.52 0.15 22.57
C SER A 13 -24.17 0.79 22.96
N ALA A 14 -23.45 1.36 21.98
CA ALA A 14 -22.22 2.11 22.23
C ALA A 14 -22.48 3.41 23.00
N CYS A 15 -23.55 4.16 22.67
CA CYS A 15 -23.93 5.37 23.41
C CYS A 15 -24.38 5.07 24.85
N ALA A 16 -25.09 3.96 25.09
CA ALA A 16 -25.46 3.54 26.43
C ALA A 16 -24.24 3.16 27.30
N SER A 17 -23.18 2.63 26.67
CA SER A 17 -21.90 2.34 27.34
C SER A 17 -21.15 3.62 27.76
N LEU A 18 -21.35 4.73 27.02
CA LEU A 18 -20.80 6.05 27.35
C LEU A 18 -21.48 6.69 28.58
N ALA A 19 -22.79 6.48 28.76
CA ALA A 19 -23.50 6.97 29.94
C ALA A 19 -23.01 6.28 31.23
N LEU A 20 -22.75 4.97 31.17
CA LEU A 20 -22.16 4.20 32.29
C LEU A 20 -20.73 4.66 32.63
N ALA A 21 -19.95 5.08 31.63
CA ALA A 21 -18.63 5.65 31.86
C ALA A 21 -18.70 7.03 32.54
N GLN A 22 -19.78 7.77 32.34
CA GLN A 22 -19.99 9.08 32.92
C GLN A 22 -20.31 9.01 34.42
N ASP A 23 -21.11 8.02 34.84
CA ASP A 23 -21.34 7.75 36.28
C ASP A 23 -20.06 7.29 37.00
N LEU A 24 -19.20 6.52 36.33
CA LEU A 24 -17.89 6.14 36.88
C LEU A 24 -16.93 7.33 37.04
N LEU A 25 -17.16 8.43 36.33
CA LEU A 25 -16.37 9.67 36.42
C LEU A 25 -16.89 10.65 37.48
N GLN A 26 -18.11 10.46 37.99
CA GLN A 26 -18.74 11.37 38.96
C GLN A 26 -18.58 10.96 40.43
N GLU A 27 -17.94 9.82 40.74
CA GLU A 27 -17.70 9.49 42.15
C GLU A 27 -16.75 10.52 42.80
N PRO A 28 -17.18 11.17 43.90
CA PRO A 28 -16.33 12.13 44.60
C PRO A 28 -15.05 11.44 45.05
N ALA A 29 -13.91 12.07 44.72
CA ALA A 29 -12.59 11.53 44.95
C ALA A 29 -12.42 11.10 46.42
N SER A 30 -12.58 9.80 46.68
CA SER A 30 -12.22 9.21 47.96
C SER A 30 -10.71 9.36 48.10
N PRO A 31 -10.23 10.02 49.17
CA PRO A 31 -8.80 10.22 49.39
C PRO A 31 -8.13 8.86 49.53
N GLY A 32 -7.40 8.44 48.50
CA GLY A 32 -6.70 7.14 48.46
C GLY A 32 -6.94 6.31 47.18
N ARG A 33 -7.85 6.70 46.28
CA ARG A 33 -8.00 5.99 45.00
C ARG A 33 -6.84 6.34 44.06
N ALA A 34 -6.09 5.32 43.62
CA ALA A 34 -4.99 5.50 42.67
C ALA A 34 -5.54 6.10 41.35
N PRO A 35 -5.13 7.32 40.95
CA PRO A 35 -5.68 8.01 39.78
C PRO A 35 -5.42 7.29 38.43
N GLY A 36 -4.58 6.25 38.41
CA GLY A 36 -4.19 5.54 37.19
C GLY A 36 -5.16 4.44 36.69
N LEU A 37 -6.07 3.92 37.51
CA LEU A 37 -6.92 2.77 37.13
C LEU A 37 -7.75 2.99 35.84
N PRO A 38 -8.45 4.12 35.64
CA PRO A 38 -9.22 4.34 34.42
C PRO A 38 -8.35 4.42 33.16
N LEU A 39 -7.13 4.98 33.28
CA LEU A 39 -6.19 5.06 32.16
C LEU A 39 -5.64 3.67 31.79
N CYS A 40 -5.32 2.84 32.78
CA CYS A 40 -4.91 1.45 32.58
C CYS A 40 -5.98 0.65 31.83
N LEU A 41 -7.24 0.78 32.27
CA LEU A 41 -8.37 0.11 31.63
C LEU A 41 -8.55 0.60 30.19
N LEU A 42 -8.50 1.91 29.96
CA LEU A 42 -8.60 2.49 28.63
C LEU A 42 -7.49 1.99 27.70
N ALA A 43 -6.23 1.99 28.17
CA ALA A 43 -5.08 1.51 27.39
C ALA A 43 -5.23 0.01 27.05
N LEU A 44 -5.69 -0.80 28.00
CA LEU A 44 -5.92 -2.24 27.79
C LEU A 44 -7.06 -2.50 26.80
N VAL A 45 -8.19 -1.80 26.95
CA VAL A 45 -9.32 -1.89 26.01
C VAL A 45 -8.88 -1.47 24.61
N TYR A 46 -8.10 -0.39 24.51
CA TYR A 46 -7.59 0.10 23.24
C TYR A 46 -6.63 -0.89 22.58
N LEU A 47 -5.72 -1.48 23.35
CA LEU A 47 -4.83 -2.54 22.88
C LEU A 47 -5.64 -3.75 22.39
N LEU A 48 -6.65 -4.19 23.14
CA LEU A 48 -7.50 -5.30 22.73
C LEU A 48 -8.24 -5.00 21.42
N LEU A 49 -8.81 -3.80 21.28
CA LEU A 49 -9.46 -3.36 20.04
C LEU A 49 -8.49 -3.38 18.86
N PHE A 50 -7.25 -2.94 19.05
CA PHE A 50 -6.21 -3.02 18.03
C PHE A 50 -5.89 -4.47 17.64
N LEU A 51 -5.70 -5.36 18.62
CA LEU A 51 -5.39 -6.78 18.35
C LEU A 51 -6.54 -7.48 17.62
N ILE A 52 -7.79 -7.19 18.00
CA ILE A 52 -8.98 -7.68 17.30
C ILE A 52 -9.01 -7.16 15.87
N ALA A 53 -8.84 -5.84 15.66
CA ALA A 53 -8.83 -5.25 14.33
C ALA A 53 -7.72 -5.87 13.46
N ARG A 54 -6.50 -6.01 13.98
CA ARG A 54 -5.38 -6.66 13.29
C ARG A 54 -5.72 -8.10 12.91
N THR A 55 -6.29 -8.86 13.83
CA THR A 55 -6.65 -10.27 13.60
C THR A 55 -7.70 -10.40 12.51
N TYR A 56 -8.82 -9.69 12.65
CA TYR A 56 -9.99 -9.88 11.78
C TYR A 56 -9.90 -9.14 10.44
N LEU A 57 -9.20 -8.00 10.38
CA LEU A 57 -9.15 -7.16 9.18
C LEU A 57 -7.91 -7.40 8.33
N ILE A 58 -6.84 -7.98 8.91
CA ILE A 58 -5.57 -8.20 8.21
C ILE A 58 -5.24 -9.69 8.16
N ALA A 59 -5.06 -10.32 9.32
CA ALA A 59 -4.57 -11.70 9.39
C ALA A 59 -5.56 -12.71 8.78
N CYS A 60 -6.84 -12.64 9.16
CA CYS A 60 -7.87 -13.56 8.68
C CYS A 60 -8.10 -13.46 7.16
N PRO A 61 -8.30 -12.28 6.55
CA PRO A 61 -8.44 -12.15 5.11
C PRO A 61 -7.20 -12.61 4.34
N SER A 62 -6.00 -12.26 4.82
CA SER A 62 -4.75 -12.70 4.19
C SER A 62 -4.64 -14.23 4.17
N ARG A 63 -4.94 -14.87 5.30
CA ARG A 63 -4.87 -16.33 5.42
C ARG A 63 -5.96 -17.02 4.61
N ALA A 64 -7.16 -16.45 4.56
CA ALA A 64 -8.24 -16.96 3.72
C ALA A 64 -7.88 -16.89 2.24
N LEU A 65 -7.28 -15.78 1.80
CA LEU A 65 -6.80 -15.62 0.43
C LEU A 65 -5.69 -16.63 0.11
N ALA A 66 -4.71 -16.79 1.00
CA ALA A 66 -3.63 -17.76 0.84
C ALA A 66 -4.17 -19.20 0.71
N ARG A 67 -5.18 -19.55 1.52
CA ARG A 67 -5.84 -20.87 1.44
C ARG A 67 -6.61 -21.06 0.15
N ALA A 68 -7.37 -20.06 -0.28
CA ALA A 68 -8.12 -20.14 -1.53
C ALA A 68 -7.17 -20.32 -2.74
N GLN A 69 -6.03 -19.62 -2.74
CA GLN A 69 -5.02 -19.80 -3.79
C GLN A 69 -4.33 -21.17 -3.71
N LEU A 70 -4.01 -21.64 -2.51
CA LEU A 70 -3.47 -22.98 -2.30
C LEU A 70 -4.42 -24.06 -2.81
N GLU A 71 -5.70 -23.97 -2.47
CA GLU A 71 -6.74 -24.91 -2.90
C GLU A 71 -6.93 -24.88 -4.42
N GLY A 72 -6.91 -23.69 -5.04
CA GLY A 72 -6.97 -23.53 -6.49
C GLY A 72 -5.78 -24.21 -7.20
N LEU A 73 -4.55 -23.92 -6.75
CA LEU A 73 -3.33 -24.54 -7.30
C LEU A 73 -3.31 -26.06 -7.08
N TRP A 74 -3.81 -26.52 -5.93
CA TRP A 74 -3.91 -27.95 -5.62
C TRP A 74 -4.89 -28.67 -6.55
N ALA A 75 -6.08 -28.09 -6.78
CA ALA A 75 -7.07 -28.66 -7.69
C ALA A 75 -6.55 -28.70 -9.13
N GLU A 76 -5.91 -27.62 -9.58
CA GLU A 76 -5.40 -27.49 -10.95
C GLU A 76 -4.22 -28.43 -11.23
N HIS A 77 -3.22 -28.49 -10.35
CA HIS A 77 -1.96 -29.20 -10.63
C HIS A 77 -1.83 -30.56 -9.97
N VAL A 78 -2.54 -30.85 -8.87
CA VAL A 78 -2.42 -32.16 -8.21
C VAL A 78 -3.55 -33.09 -8.65
N GLN A 79 -4.80 -32.60 -8.64
CA GLN A 79 -5.98 -33.42 -8.96
C GLN A 79 -6.21 -33.55 -10.47
N GLY A 80 -6.11 -32.45 -11.23
CA GLY A 80 -6.39 -32.44 -12.66
C GLY A 80 -5.52 -33.35 -13.53
N TRP A 81 -4.38 -33.83 -13.02
CA TRP A 81 -3.44 -34.67 -13.78
C TRP A 81 -3.63 -36.17 -13.60
N GLU A 82 -4.38 -36.63 -12.59
CA GLU A 82 -4.63 -38.07 -12.40
C GLU A 82 -5.54 -38.67 -13.49
N GLU A 83 -6.41 -37.85 -14.10
CA GLU A 83 -7.38 -38.31 -15.11
C GLU A 83 -6.80 -38.38 -16.54
N GLY A 84 -5.71 -37.67 -16.82
CA GLY A 84 -5.21 -37.47 -18.19
C GLY A 84 -4.01 -38.33 -18.61
N GLN A 85 -3.29 -38.97 -17.68
CA GLN A 85 -1.94 -39.49 -17.96
C GLN A 85 -1.71 -40.91 -17.47
N LYS A 86 -2.05 -41.88 -18.34
CA LYS A 86 -1.48 -43.24 -18.27
C LYS A 86 -0.23 -43.43 -19.14
N GLN A 87 0.27 -42.38 -19.82
CA GLN A 87 1.20 -42.56 -20.93
C GLN A 87 2.16 -41.38 -21.18
N GLU A 88 2.70 -40.75 -20.12
CA GLU A 88 3.86 -39.85 -20.28
C GLU A 88 5.12 -40.42 -19.62
N ASP A 89 6.10 -40.72 -20.48
CA ASP A 89 7.43 -41.27 -20.15
C ASP A 89 8.50 -40.18 -19.94
N ASP A 90 8.12 -38.90 -19.90
CA ASP A 90 9.09 -37.81 -19.75
C ASP A 90 9.44 -37.60 -18.27
N GLN A 91 10.61 -38.10 -17.85
CA GLN A 91 11.11 -37.98 -16.48
C GLN A 91 11.08 -36.53 -15.97
N LYS A 92 11.39 -35.56 -16.84
CA LYS A 92 11.40 -34.13 -16.49
C LYS A 92 10.03 -33.65 -15.96
N LYS A 93 8.94 -34.19 -16.52
CA LYS A 93 7.58 -33.83 -16.09
C LYS A 93 7.21 -34.46 -14.75
N ARG A 94 7.70 -35.69 -14.48
CA ARG A 94 7.52 -36.33 -13.18
C ARG A 94 8.21 -35.55 -12.08
N ASP A 95 9.47 -35.16 -12.32
CA ASP A 95 10.24 -34.36 -11.36
C ASP A 95 9.55 -33.01 -11.08
N ALA A 96 9.08 -32.31 -12.12
CA ALA A 96 8.36 -31.05 -11.96
C ALA A 96 7.04 -31.20 -11.18
N ARG A 97 6.34 -32.33 -11.34
CA ARG A 97 5.10 -32.63 -10.61
C ARG A 97 5.37 -32.88 -9.13
N GLU A 98 6.36 -33.71 -8.82
CA GLU A 98 6.76 -34.01 -7.45
C GLU A 98 7.22 -32.74 -6.72
N ASP A 99 8.04 -31.90 -7.37
CA ASP A 99 8.48 -30.60 -6.84
C ASP A 99 7.29 -29.68 -6.53
N THR A 100 6.30 -29.63 -7.44
CA THR A 100 5.09 -28.81 -7.29
C THR A 100 4.25 -29.30 -6.10
N GLU A 101 4.02 -30.61 -6.01
CA GLU A 101 3.26 -31.21 -4.90
C GLU A 101 3.96 -31.00 -3.56
N GLU A 102 5.28 -31.15 -3.49
CA GLU A 102 6.06 -30.92 -2.28
C GLU A 102 5.96 -29.46 -1.82
N CYS A 103 6.06 -28.49 -2.74
CA CYS A 103 5.92 -27.07 -2.43
C CYS A 103 4.52 -26.75 -1.87
N LEU A 104 3.46 -27.25 -2.51
CA LEU A 104 2.08 -27.01 -2.06
C LEU A 104 1.80 -27.70 -0.72
N ARG A 105 2.34 -28.90 -0.48
CA ARG A 105 2.22 -29.61 0.80
C ARG A 105 2.88 -28.83 1.93
N LYS A 106 4.10 -28.32 1.70
CA LYS A 106 4.79 -27.44 2.65
C LYS A 106 4.01 -26.14 2.91
N ALA A 107 3.42 -25.54 1.88
CA ALA A 107 2.57 -24.36 2.04
C ALA A 107 1.32 -24.66 2.88
N ARG A 108 0.66 -25.81 2.66
CA ARG A 108 -0.46 -26.29 3.49
C ARG A 108 -0.06 -26.44 4.96
N ASP A 109 1.06 -27.11 5.22
CA ASP A 109 1.57 -27.34 6.57
C ASP A 109 1.81 -26.02 7.34
N LEU A 110 2.34 -25.00 6.65
CA LEU A 110 2.52 -23.65 7.21
C LEU A 110 1.19 -22.95 7.52
N LEU A 111 0.17 -23.12 6.65
CA LEU A 111 -1.13 -22.45 6.77
C LEU A 111 -2.13 -23.17 7.68
N GLU A 112 -1.96 -24.44 8.00
CA GLU A 112 -2.88 -25.21 8.85
C GLU A 112 -2.32 -25.44 10.25
N GLY A 113 -1.00 -25.56 10.39
CA GLY A 113 -0.34 -25.94 11.64
C GLY A 113 -0.56 -27.42 11.96
N ARG A 114 0.48 -28.10 12.44
CA ARG A 114 0.44 -29.54 12.67
C ARG A 114 -0.21 -29.89 14.02
N GLY A 115 -1.32 -30.63 14.00
CA GLY A 115 -1.93 -31.24 15.19
C GLY A 115 -2.81 -30.32 16.07
N PHE A 116 -3.40 -30.90 17.13
CA PHE A 116 -4.32 -30.20 18.04
C PHE A 116 -3.68 -28.99 18.75
N TRP A 117 -2.48 -29.17 19.30
CA TRP A 117 -1.70 -28.08 19.88
C TRP A 117 -1.32 -27.02 18.84
N GLY A 118 -1.07 -27.46 17.60
CA GLY A 118 -0.88 -26.58 16.45
C GLY A 118 -2.08 -25.67 16.22
N GLN A 119 -3.31 -26.16 16.32
CA GLN A 119 -4.53 -25.35 16.15
C GLN A 119 -4.74 -24.35 17.28
N ILE A 120 -4.51 -24.73 18.54
CA ILE A 120 -4.60 -23.80 19.68
C ILE A 120 -3.53 -22.72 19.55
N TRP A 121 -2.29 -23.11 19.30
CA TRP A 121 -1.19 -22.17 19.09
C TRP A 121 -1.46 -21.27 17.89
N THR A 122 -2.05 -21.81 16.84
CA THR A 122 -2.47 -21.05 15.67
C THR A 122 -3.44 -19.94 16.05
N ARG A 123 -4.47 -20.23 16.87
CA ARG A 123 -5.44 -19.21 17.31
C ARG A 123 -4.79 -18.14 18.20
N LEU A 124 -3.88 -18.52 19.08
CA LEU A 124 -3.12 -17.55 19.90
C LEU A 124 -2.14 -16.74 19.05
N SER A 125 -1.48 -17.38 18.08
CA SER A 125 -0.56 -16.73 17.15
C SER A 125 -1.26 -15.74 16.22
N LEU A 126 -2.58 -15.85 16.02
CA LEU A 126 -3.35 -14.84 15.30
C LEU A 126 -3.40 -13.51 16.06
N LEU A 127 -3.42 -13.53 17.40
CA LEU A 127 -3.34 -12.31 18.21
C LEU A 127 -1.95 -11.66 18.09
N LEU A 128 -0.90 -12.47 17.95
CA LEU A 128 0.49 -12.03 17.76
C LEU A 128 0.95 -12.19 16.30
N TRP A 129 0.02 -12.09 15.35
CA TRP A 129 0.26 -12.43 13.95
C TRP A 129 1.36 -11.54 13.35
N ASN A 130 2.49 -12.12 12.95
CA ASN A 130 3.60 -11.39 12.32
C ASN A 130 3.63 -11.50 10.79
N GLY A 131 2.81 -12.39 10.21
CA GLY A 131 2.66 -12.70 8.78
C GLY A 131 3.78 -13.51 8.13
N GLU A 132 4.77 -13.96 8.90
CA GLU A 132 5.94 -14.68 8.38
C GLU A 132 5.56 -16.03 7.78
N ARG A 133 4.64 -16.76 8.43
CA ARG A 133 4.17 -18.07 7.95
C ARG A 133 3.38 -17.95 6.66
N GLU A 134 2.49 -16.96 6.57
CA GLU A 134 1.74 -16.68 5.36
C GLU A 134 2.69 -16.31 4.22
N MET A 135 3.69 -15.47 4.47
CA MET A 135 4.70 -15.13 3.45
C MET A 135 5.50 -16.31 2.95
N ALA A 136 5.94 -17.19 3.86
CA ALA A 136 6.63 -18.40 3.48
C ALA A 136 5.72 -19.33 2.64
N ALA A 137 4.44 -19.46 3.01
CA ALA A 137 3.48 -20.23 2.23
C ALA A 137 3.24 -19.61 0.85
N TRP A 138 3.11 -18.29 0.74
CA TRP A 138 2.98 -17.56 -0.52
C TRP A 138 4.18 -17.78 -1.44
N ALA A 139 5.39 -17.65 -0.93
CA ALA A 139 6.61 -17.90 -1.71
C ALA A 139 6.68 -19.36 -2.23
N LEU A 140 6.22 -20.33 -1.43
CA LEU A 140 6.13 -21.73 -1.85
C LEU A 140 5.07 -21.95 -2.93
N MET A 141 3.89 -21.32 -2.81
CA MET A 141 2.85 -21.38 -3.85
C MET A 141 3.33 -20.75 -5.17
N HIS A 142 4.00 -19.60 -5.12
CA HIS A 142 4.60 -18.96 -6.29
C HIS A 142 5.71 -19.82 -6.92
N ARG A 143 6.51 -20.51 -6.10
CA ARG A 143 7.49 -21.48 -6.60
C ARG A 143 6.81 -22.68 -7.27
N ALA A 144 5.73 -23.19 -6.68
CA ALA A 144 4.95 -24.30 -7.26
C ALA A 144 4.36 -23.91 -8.63
N GLU A 145 3.73 -22.74 -8.74
CA GLU A 145 3.13 -22.28 -10.00
C GLU A 145 4.18 -22.08 -11.10
N ARG A 146 5.38 -21.58 -10.77
CA ARG A 146 6.48 -21.50 -11.75
C ARG A 146 6.90 -22.87 -12.27
N ARG A 147 7.02 -23.86 -11.38
CA ARG A 147 7.37 -25.23 -11.77
C ARG A 147 6.28 -25.90 -12.59
N ALA A 148 5.01 -25.54 -12.34
CA ALA A 148 3.88 -26.03 -13.12
C ALA A 148 3.88 -25.57 -14.58
N VAL A 149 4.62 -24.52 -14.97
CA VAL A 149 4.72 -24.06 -16.37
C VAL A 149 5.26 -25.14 -17.32
N GLU A 150 6.17 -26.00 -16.84
CA GLU A 150 6.70 -27.14 -17.60
C GLU A 150 5.63 -28.20 -17.93
N LEU A 151 4.53 -28.18 -17.18
CA LEU A 151 3.44 -29.14 -17.23
C LEU A 151 2.22 -28.58 -17.97
N MET A 152 2.20 -27.27 -18.23
CA MET A 152 1.13 -26.59 -18.96
C MET A 152 1.15 -26.91 -20.46
N LYS A 153 -0.06 -27.01 -21.04
CA LYS A 153 -0.24 -27.09 -22.49
C LYS A 153 0.11 -25.76 -23.14
N ASP A 154 0.50 -25.79 -24.42
CA ASP A 154 0.89 -24.57 -25.15
C ASP A 154 -0.22 -23.52 -25.18
N GLU A 155 -1.48 -23.94 -25.22
CA GLU A 155 -2.66 -23.06 -25.16
C GLU A 155 -2.81 -22.37 -23.79
N GLU A 156 -2.55 -23.11 -22.71
CA GLU A 156 -2.60 -22.61 -21.32
C GLU A 156 -1.47 -21.60 -21.09
N VAL A 157 -0.26 -21.90 -21.58
CA VAL A 157 0.90 -20.99 -21.55
C VAL A 157 0.55 -19.68 -22.26
N ARG A 158 -0.04 -19.76 -23.46
CA ARG A 158 -0.47 -18.59 -24.22
C ARG A 158 -1.54 -17.79 -23.48
N ALA A 159 -2.54 -18.46 -22.90
CA ALA A 159 -3.58 -17.81 -22.11
C ALA A 159 -3.00 -17.10 -20.88
N ARG A 160 -2.02 -17.70 -20.20
CA ARG A 160 -1.35 -17.10 -19.04
C ARG A 160 -0.50 -15.90 -19.43
N LEU A 161 0.19 -15.94 -20.57
CA LEU A 161 0.92 -14.78 -21.11
C LEU A 161 -0.05 -13.60 -21.42
N VAL A 162 -1.22 -13.88 -22.00
CA VAL A 162 -2.26 -12.86 -22.24
C VAL A 162 -2.76 -12.28 -20.92
N ARG A 163 -3.04 -13.13 -19.93
CA ARG A 163 -3.41 -12.67 -18.57
C ARG A 163 -2.31 -11.80 -17.96
N GLY A 164 -1.04 -12.16 -18.16
CA GLY A 164 0.12 -11.40 -17.70
C GLY A 164 0.15 -9.95 -18.16
N LEU A 165 -0.33 -9.65 -19.38
CA LEU A 165 -0.46 -8.27 -19.87
C LEU A 165 -1.40 -7.41 -19.00
N GLY A 166 -2.44 -8.01 -18.41
CA GLY A 166 -3.35 -7.34 -17.48
C GLY A 166 -2.76 -7.15 -16.08
N GLU A 167 -1.76 -7.95 -15.71
CA GLU A 167 -1.12 -7.93 -14.39
C GLU A 167 0.10 -7.00 -14.31
N LEU A 168 0.43 -6.29 -15.40
CA LEU A 168 1.61 -5.43 -15.48
C LEU A 168 1.57 -4.20 -14.55
N GLY A 169 0.40 -3.88 -13.97
CA GLY A 169 0.25 -2.77 -13.02
C GLY A 169 1.02 -2.94 -11.70
N VAL A 170 1.63 -4.11 -11.47
CA VAL A 170 2.47 -4.37 -10.30
C VAL A 170 3.89 -3.79 -10.46
N PHE A 171 4.38 -3.68 -11.70
CA PHE A 171 5.74 -3.25 -12.00
C PHE A 171 5.89 -1.72 -12.06
N SER A 172 7.13 -1.24 -11.99
CA SER A 172 7.45 0.16 -12.34
C SER A 172 7.13 0.46 -13.82
N GLU A 173 6.95 1.72 -14.21
CA GLU A 173 6.57 2.05 -15.60
C GLU A 173 7.62 1.60 -16.63
N GLU A 174 8.92 1.58 -16.26
CA GLU A 174 10.01 1.08 -17.10
C GLU A 174 9.92 -0.44 -17.31
N GLU A 175 9.82 -1.21 -16.23
CA GLU A 175 9.67 -2.67 -16.27
C GLU A 175 8.36 -3.09 -16.95
N LYS A 176 7.28 -2.36 -16.71
CA LYS A 176 5.97 -2.55 -17.35
C LYS A 176 6.07 -2.39 -18.86
N ALA A 177 6.80 -1.39 -19.36
CA ALA A 177 7.03 -1.20 -20.79
C ALA A 177 7.86 -2.35 -21.39
N LEU A 178 8.91 -2.78 -20.67
CA LEU A 178 9.77 -3.90 -21.05
C LEU A 178 8.96 -5.21 -21.15
N TRP A 179 8.24 -5.57 -20.09
CA TRP A 179 7.43 -6.78 -20.05
C TRP A 179 6.29 -6.74 -21.06
N ARG A 180 5.63 -5.60 -21.23
CA ARG A 180 4.60 -5.44 -22.28
C ARG A 180 5.15 -5.76 -23.66
N LYS A 181 6.34 -5.26 -23.99
CA LYS A 181 6.98 -5.52 -25.29
C LYS A 181 7.33 -7.00 -25.45
N GLN A 182 7.95 -7.61 -24.45
CA GLN A 182 8.33 -9.03 -24.48
C GLN A 182 7.13 -9.96 -24.59
N LEU A 183 6.08 -9.73 -23.80
CA LEU A 183 4.85 -10.52 -23.83
C LEU A 183 4.12 -10.36 -25.19
N LYS A 184 4.01 -9.14 -25.73
CA LYS A 184 3.42 -8.92 -27.06
C LYS A 184 4.21 -9.64 -28.15
N ARG A 185 5.54 -9.61 -28.10
CA ARG A 185 6.40 -10.34 -29.04
C ARG A 185 6.15 -11.85 -28.98
N ALA A 186 6.15 -12.44 -27.79
CA ALA A 186 5.91 -13.88 -27.63
C ALA A 186 4.51 -14.31 -28.06
N LEU A 187 3.52 -13.42 -27.97
CA LEU A 187 2.16 -13.65 -28.44
C LEU A 187 1.97 -13.40 -29.94
N GLY A 188 2.98 -12.90 -30.65
CA GLY A 188 2.87 -12.51 -32.06
C GLY A 188 2.01 -11.26 -32.29
N LEU A 189 1.89 -10.39 -31.28
CA LEU A 189 1.11 -9.14 -31.31
C LEU A 189 1.97 -7.90 -31.61
N GLU A 190 3.27 -8.08 -31.87
CA GLU A 190 4.20 -7.00 -32.20
C GLU A 190 3.82 -6.43 -33.59
N GLY A 191 3.29 -5.20 -33.64
CA GLY A 191 2.78 -4.56 -34.87
C GLY A 191 1.30 -4.13 -34.82
N GLN A 192 0.54 -4.55 -33.80
CA GLN A 192 -0.84 -4.08 -33.57
C GLN A 192 -0.94 -2.90 -32.62
N ASP A 193 0.18 -2.25 -32.26
CA ASP A 193 0.07 -1.01 -31.51
C ASP A 193 -0.67 -0.01 -32.40
N PRO A 194 -1.87 0.46 -31.99
CA PRO A 194 -2.53 1.54 -32.70
C PRO A 194 -1.48 2.64 -32.72
N GLN A 195 -1.02 2.98 -33.92
CA GLN A 195 0.01 4.00 -34.14
C GLN A 195 -0.20 5.06 -33.06
N GLN A 196 0.80 5.23 -32.20
CA GLN A 196 0.92 6.45 -31.42
C GLN A 196 0.76 7.54 -32.47
N GLY A 197 -0.45 8.09 -32.55
CA GLY A 197 -0.74 9.21 -33.40
C GLY A 197 0.32 10.20 -32.99
N SER A 198 1.26 10.46 -33.90
CA SER A 198 2.22 11.53 -33.70
C SER A 198 1.41 12.69 -33.17
N PRO A 199 1.77 13.30 -32.03
CA PRO A 199 1.04 14.43 -31.50
C PRO A 199 1.03 15.45 -32.63
N SER A 200 -0.09 15.50 -33.34
CA SER A 200 -0.27 16.39 -34.47
C SER A 200 -0.21 17.75 -33.82
N GLN A 201 0.92 18.42 -34.03
CA GLN A 201 1.07 19.84 -33.79
C GLN A 201 0.10 20.55 -34.75
N GLY A 202 -1.18 20.58 -34.40
CA GLY A 202 -2.14 21.56 -34.88
C GLY A 202 -2.48 22.46 -33.70
N GLY A 203 -2.14 23.75 -33.65
CA GLY A 203 -1.82 24.64 -34.75
C GLY A 203 -3.08 25.00 -35.54
N GLY A 204 -3.83 26.02 -35.09
CA GLY A 204 -4.93 26.68 -35.83
C GLY A 204 -6.29 26.01 -35.63
N SER A 205 -7.26 26.67 -34.99
CA SER A 205 -8.07 27.79 -35.49
C SER A 205 -9.04 27.39 -36.60
N GLY A 206 -10.34 27.61 -36.36
CA GLY A 206 -11.31 27.90 -37.42
C GLY A 206 -12.27 26.77 -37.78
N ASN A 207 -13.50 26.94 -37.31
CA ASN A 207 -14.78 26.84 -38.02
C ASN A 207 -15.14 25.68 -38.98
N GLU A 208 -16.44 25.43 -38.90
CA GLU A 208 -17.39 25.04 -39.95
C GLU A 208 -17.71 23.55 -40.14
N ILE A 209 -18.89 23.27 -39.60
CA ILE A 209 -19.79 22.16 -39.85
C ILE A 209 -20.27 22.25 -41.30
N VAL A 210 -20.00 21.23 -42.11
CA VAL A 210 -20.79 20.91 -43.31
C VAL A 210 -20.99 19.39 -43.39
N PRO A 211 -22.23 18.89 -43.49
CA PRO A 211 -22.51 17.51 -43.82
C PRO A 211 -22.82 17.37 -45.32
N SER A 212 -22.14 16.46 -46.02
CA SER A 212 -22.53 15.99 -47.36
C SER A 212 -21.99 14.56 -47.49
N ALA A 213 -22.86 13.56 -47.41
CA ALA A 213 -23.72 13.02 -48.47
C ALA A 213 -22.99 11.96 -49.31
N LEU A 214 -23.55 10.76 -49.23
CA LEU A 214 -23.26 9.54 -49.98
C LEU A 214 -23.09 9.79 -51.48
N SER A 215 -22.15 9.07 -52.09
CA SER A 215 -22.38 8.41 -53.39
C SER A 215 -21.41 7.23 -53.60
N PRO A 216 -21.89 6.11 -54.15
CA PRO A 216 -21.07 4.98 -54.58
C PRO A 216 -20.67 5.16 -56.06
N SER A 217 -19.38 5.06 -56.37
CA SER A 217 -18.93 4.92 -57.77
C SER A 217 -18.27 3.56 -57.94
N THR A 218 -18.93 2.74 -58.73
CA THR A 218 -18.46 1.49 -59.30
C THR A 218 -17.68 1.83 -60.55
N ASP A 219 -16.42 1.37 -60.65
CA ASP A 219 -15.73 1.20 -61.93
C ASP A 219 -14.93 -0.11 -61.91
N PRO A 220 -15.05 -0.95 -62.95
CA PRO A 220 -14.21 -2.12 -63.14
C PRO A 220 -13.06 -1.79 -64.10
N GLN A 221 -11.80 -1.93 -63.66
CA GLN A 221 -10.66 -1.82 -64.56
C GLN A 221 -9.66 -2.99 -64.38
N GLU A 222 -9.58 -3.72 -65.49
CA GLU A 222 -8.68 -4.72 -66.06
C GLU A 222 -7.46 -5.35 -65.35
N PRO A 223 -7.07 -6.57 -65.79
CA PRO A 223 -6.02 -7.39 -65.19
C PRO A 223 -4.65 -7.11 -65.81
N GLY A 224 -3.77 -6.45 -65.06
CA GLY A 224 -2.35 -6.37 -65.37
C GLY A 224 -1.58 -7.58 -64.85
N GLN A 225 -1.15 -8.46 -65.76
CA GLN A 225 -0.19 -9.53 -65.51
C GLN A 225 1.14 -8.95 -64.99
N GLY A 226 1.41 -9.15 -63.70
CA GLY A 226 2.71 -8.94 -63.06
C GLY A 226 3.13 -10.20 -62.31
N SER A 227 3.50 -11.24 -63.06
CA SER A 227 4.06 -12.48 -62.52
C SER A 227 5.50 -12.25 -62.07
N GLY A 228 5.79 -12.40 -60.78
CA GLY A 228 7.17 -12.60 -60.33
C GLY A 228 7.60 -12.00 -59.00
N GLN A 229 6.76 -11.91 -57.96
CA GLN A 229 7.25 -11.54 -56.61
C GLN A 229 6.38 -11.97 -55.41
N ALA A 230 5.42 -12.88 -55.59
CA ALA A 230 4.44 -13.23 -54.55
C ALA A 230 4.89 -14.32 -53.54
N GLU A 231 6.03 -15.00 -53.74
CA GLU A 231 6.42 -16.13 -52.89
C GLU A 231 7.29 -15.76 -51.66
N SER A 232 7.68 -14.50 -51.48
CA SER A 232 8.51 -14.10 -50.31
C SER A 232 7.72 -13.71 -49.05
N ASN A 233 6.40 -13.52 -49.14
CA ASN A 233 5.57 -13.06 -48.01
C ASN A 233 4.87 -14.18 -47.22
N ALA A 234 5.04 -15.46 -47.59
CA ALA A 234 4.46 -16.58 -46.85
C ALA A 234 5.18 -16.91 -45.53
N ARG A 235 6.30 -16.24 -45.20
CA ARG A 235 7.01 -16.41 -43.92
C ARG A 235 6.32 -15.78 -42.71
N CYS A 236 5.24 -15.01 -42.89
CA CYS A 236 4.62 -14.23 -41.81
C CYS A 236 3.81 -15.02 -40.76
N CYS A 237 3.64 -16.34 -40.90
CA CYS A 237 2.81 -17.12 -39.98
C CYS A 237 3.59 -18.24 -39.25
N GLN A 238 4.88 -18.04 -38.96
CA GLN A 238 5.58 -18.95 -38.05
C GLN A 238 4.97 -18.80 -36.66
N LYS A 239 4.27 -19.85 -36.21
CA LYS A 239 3.79 -19.93 -34.83
C LYS A 239 5.00 -19.77 -33.90
N PRO A 240 4.94 -18.88 -32.89
CA PRO A 240 6.04 -18.70 -31.95
C PRO A 240 6.40 -20.06 -31.32
N ASP A 241 7.69 -20.31 -31.15
CA ASP A 241 8.20 -21.54 -30.52
C ASP A 241 7.66 -21.66 -29.09
N SER A 242 6.95 -22.74 -28.79
CA SER A 242 6.32 -22.96 -27.49
C SER A 242 7.35 -23.07 -26.36
N ARG A 243 8.59 -23.48 -26.65
CA ARG A 243 9.68 -23.48 -25.66
C ARG A 243 10.05 -22.07 -25.23
N VAL A 244 10.11 -21.14 -26.18
CA VAL A 244 10.40 -19.72 -25.91
C VAL A 244 9.26 -19.10 -25.09
N GLN A 245 8.00 -19.44 -25.41
CA GLN A 245 6.85 -18.96 -24.65
C GLN A 245 6.84 -19.47 -23.20
N ARG A 246 7.15 -20.75 -22.97
CA ARG A 246 7.28 -21.30 -21.60
C ARG A 246 8.38 -20.63 -20.81
N ALA A 247 9.58 -20.51 -21.38
CA ALA A 247 10.72 -19.86 -20.73
C ALA A 247 10.39 -18.40 -20.37
N LEU A 248 9.77 -17.66 -21.30
CA LEU A 248 9.35 -16.29 -21.04
C LEU A 248 8.28 -16.20 -19.96
N LEU A 249 7.31 -17.13 -19.95
CA LEU A 249 6.28 -17.17 -18.91
C LEU A 249 6.89 -17.43 -17.54
N GLU A 250 7.83 -18.37 -17.43
CA GLU A 250 8.54 -18.66 -16.18
C GLU A 250 9.29 -17.42 -15.65
N GLU A 251 10.03 -16.73 -16.54
CA GLU A 251 10.75 -15.50 -16.21
C GLU A 251 9.80 -14.38 -15.78
N PHE A 252 8.70 -14.20 -16.52
CA PHE A 252 7.67 -13.23 -16.19
C PHE A 252 7.02 -13.50 -14.83
N LEU A 253 6.64 -14.75 -14.55
CA LEU A 253 6.04 -15.12 -13.26
C LEU A 253 7.04 -14.94 -12.12
N ALA A 254 8.32 -15.22 -12.33
CA ALA A 254 9.36 -14.96 -11.35
C ALA A 254 9.43 -13.47 -10.98
N ALA A 255 9.49 -12.59 -11.98
CA ALA A 255 9.51 -11.15 -11.75
C ALA A 255 8.20 -10.65 -11.12
N LEU A 256 7.05 -11.14 -11.57
CA LEU A 256 5.74 -10.77 -11.05
C LEU A 256 5.61 -11.14 -9.57
N TYR A 257 6.01 -12.35 -9.20
CA TYR A 257 5.93 -12.82 -7.82
C TYR A 257 6.93 -12.15 -6.91
N ASP A 258 8.15 -11.90 -7.36
CA ASP A 258 9.12 -11.14 -6.57
C ASP A 258 8.63 -9.71 -6.27
N ALA A 259 8.03 -9.05 -7.25
CA ALA A 259 7.43 -7.73 -7.07
C ALA A 259 6.25 -7.75 -6.09
N ARG A 260 5.35 -8.75 -6.19
CA ARG A 260 4.21 -8.92 -5.27
C ARG A 260 4.67 -9.25 -3.85
N ASP A 261 5.59 -10.19 -3.71
CA ASP A 261 6.12 -10.66 -2.42
C ASP A 261 6.88 -9.54 -1.71
N THR A 262 7.68 -8.75 -2.44
CA THR A 262 8.36 -7.58 -1.90
C THR A 262 7.37 -6.51 -1.41
N ARG A 263 6.31 -6.22 -2.18
CA ARG A 263 5.29 -5.24 -1.78
C ARG A 263 4.56 -5.71 -0.52
N TYR A 264 4.18 -6.98 -0.47
CA TYR A 264 3.51 -7.54 0.70
C TYR A 264 4.46 -7.57 1.92
N ALA A 265 5.72 -7.97 1.77
CA ALA A 265 6.71 -7.97 2.85
C ALA A 265 6.92 -6.57 3.44
N ARG A 266 6.94 -5.53 2.60
CA ARG A 266 6.98 -4.12 3.05
C ARG A 266 5.75 -3.75 3.85
N LEU A 267 4.56 -4.11 3.38
CA LEU A 267 3.30 -3.86 4.10
C LEU A 267 3.29 -4.55 5.47
N LEU A 268 3.73 -5.80 5.52
CA LEU A 268 3.79 -6.57 6.74
C LEU A 268 4.79 -5.99 7.75
N THR A 269 5.96 -5.58 7.26
CA THR A 269 6.97 -4.88 8.06
C THR A 269 6.41 -3.58 8.64
N LEU A 270 5.66 -2.82 7.84
CA LEU A 270 4.99 -1.60 8.30
C LEU A 270 3.97 -1.90 9.40
N HIS A 271 3.17 -2.97 9.28
CA HIS A 271 2.23 -3.39 10.31
C HIS A 271 2.92 -3.84 11.61
N ASN A 272 4.02 -4.58 11.51
CA ASN A 272 4.81 -4.99 12.67
C ASN A 272 5.43 -3.78 13.39
N LYS A 273 6.03 -2.85 12.64
CA LYS A 273 6.54 -1.58 13.20
C LYS A 273 5.45 -0.76 13.86
N ALA A 274 4.29 -0.63 13.22
CA ALA A 274 3.16 0.11 13.77
C ALA A 274 2.65 -0.48 15.09
N ALA A 275 2.54 -1.80 15.17
CA ALA A 275 2.12 -2.47 16.40
C ALA A 275 3.14 -2.28 17.53
N TRP A 276 4.43 -2.35 17.21
CA TRP A 276 5.48 -2.08 18.18
C TRP A 276 5.44 -0.63 18.67
N LEU A 277 5.30 0.34 17.77
CA LEU A 277 5.14 1.76 18.13
C LEU A 277 3.90 1.99 18.98
N LEU A 278 2.79 1.30 18.68
CA LEU A 278 1.58 1.38 19.48
C LEU A 278 1.80 0.85 20.90
N LEU A 279 2.44 -0.32 21.03
CA LEU A 279 2.75 -0.91 22.33
C LEU A 279 3.66 -0.01 23.16
N VAL A 280 4.72 0.52 22.55
CA VAL A 280 5.64 1.47 23.20
C VAL A 280 4.91 2.74 23.60
N GLY A 281 4.09 3.31 22.72
CA GLY A 281 3.34 4.52 23.00
C GLY A 281 2.30 4.34 24.12
N LEU A 282 1.58 3.21 24.14
CA LEU A 282 0.66 2.88 25.23
C LEU A 282 1.41 2.62 26.54
N GLY A 283 2.53 1.92 26.50
CA GLY A 283 3.39 1.69 27.66
C GLY A 283 3.93 3.00 28.24
N LEU A 284 4.33 3.94 27.37
CA LEU A 284 4.79 5.27 27.79
C LEU A 284 3.64 6.10 28.38
N ALA A 285 2.47 6.13 27.73
CA ALA A 285 1.30 6.83 28.25
C ALA A 285 0.87 6.27 29.61
N TRP A 286 0.92 4.94 29.77
CA TRP A 286 0.66 4.26 31.04
C TRP A 286 1.69 4.63 32.12
N ALA A 287 2.98 4.61 31.78
CA ALA A 287 4.05 4.95 32.71
C ALA A 287 3.96 6.42 33.14
N LEU A 288 3.70 7.33 32.21
CA LEU A 288 3.46 8.74 32.51
C LEU A 288 2.26 8.89 33.46
N GLY A 289 1.10 8.34 33.11
CA GLY A 289 -0.10 8.46 33.95
C GLY A 289 0.01 7.79 35.32
N SER A 290 0.90 6.80 35.50
CA SER A 290 1.05 6.07 36.76
C SER A 290 2.16 6.61 37.66
N PHE A 291 3.25 7.14 37.07
CA PHE A 291 4.46 7.48 37.83
C PHE A 291 4.86 8.95 37.73
N ALA A 292 4.42 9.69 36.71
CA ALA A 292 4.84 11.08 36.57
C ALA A 292 4.06 11.98 37.55
N PRO A 293 4.72 13.01 38.10
CA PRO A 293 4.01 14.04 38.85
C PRO A 293 2.96 14.71 37.96
N GLY A 294 1.90 15.25 38.58
CA GLY A 294 0.87 16.01 37.88
C GLY A 294 1.46 17.14 37.03
N LEU A 295 0.69 17.62 36.06
CA LEU A 295 1.13 18.73 35.21
C LEU A 295 1.18 20.04 36.01
N PRO A 296 1.98 21.02 35.55
CA PRO A 296 1.96 22.38 36.10
C PRO A 296 0.53 22.94 36.18
N ASN A 297 0.29 23.84 37.14
CA ASN A 297 -1.01 24.51 37.36
C ASN A 297 -2.15 23.60 37.84
N GLY A 298 -1.82 22.44 38.43
CA GLY A 298 -2.79 21.54 39.04
C GLY A 298 -3.60 20.74 38.03
N LEU A 299 -3.14 20.64 36.77
CA LEU A 299 -3.77 19.75 35.81
C LEU A 299 -3.41 18.29 36.10
N ASP A 300 -4.42 17.43 36.15
CA ASP A 300 -4.19 16.00 36.19
C ASP A 300 -3.63 15.50 34.85
N LEU A 301 -2.54 14.73 34.92
CA LEU A 301 -1.85 14.20 33.76
C LEU A 301 -2.71 13.20 32.99
N GLY A 302 -3.53 12.41 33.69
CA GLY A 302 -4.47 11.49 33.07
C GLY A 302 -5.48 12.22 32.18
N THR A 303 -6.00 13.34 32.66
CA THR A 303 -6.87 14.24 31.89
C THR A 303 -6.16 14.81 30.65
N GLY A 304 -4.89 15.22 30.80
CA GLY A 304 -4.07 15.68 29.67
C GLY A 304 -3.88 14.62 28.58
N LEU A 305 -3.53 13.39 28.97
CA LEU A 305 -3.40 12.25 28.06
C LEU A 305 -4.73 11.93 27.36
N LEU A 306 -5.85 11.96 28.08
CA LEU A 306 -7.18 11.68 27.52
C LEU A 306 -7.60 12.74 26.49
N LEU A 307 -7.39 14.03 26.78
CA LEU A 307 -7.72 15.11 25.86
C LEU A 307 -6.83 15.09 24.61
N GLY A 308 -5.54 14.79 24.78
CA GLY A 308 -4.63 14.56 23.66
C GLY A 308 -5.04 13.38 22.80
N PHE A 309 -5.43 12.27 23.43
CA PHE A 309 -5.96 11.09 22.76
C PHE A 309 -7.18 11.43 21.91
N LEU A 310 -8.13 12.18 22.48
CA LEU A 310 -9.32 12.65 21.78
C LEU A 310 -8.96 13.56 20.60
N GLY A 311 -8.00 14.49 20.78
CA GLY A 311 -7.47 15.32 19.70
C GLY A 311 -6.91 14.48 18.54
N GLY A 312 -6.17 13.41 18.85
CA GLY A 312 -5.66 12.46 17.86
C GLY A 312 -6.76 11.68 17.11
N VAL A 313 -7.80 11.24 17.83
CA VAL A 313 -8.98 10.58 17.22
C VAL A 313 -9.69 11.55 16.26
N LEU A 314 -10.00 12.77 16.72
CA LEU A 314 -10.70 13.78 15.92
C LEU A 314 -9.90 14.13 14.66
N SER A 315 -8.57 14.25 14.78
CA SER A 315 -7.66 14.46 13.63
C SER A 315 -7.84 13.40 12.55
N ARG A 316 -7.94 12.11 12.94
CA ARG A 316 -8.17 11.03 11.98
C ARG A 316 -9.59 11.02 11.42
N LEU A 317 -10.62 11.21 12.25
CA LEU A 317 -12.01 11.26 11.78
C LEU A 317 -12.21 12.35 10.73
N LEU A 318 -11.67 13.56 10.97
CA LEU A 318 -11.73 14.65 9.99
C LEU A 318 -10.99 14.30 8.69
N ARG A 319 -9.88 13.55 8.76
CA ARG A 319 -9.18 13.08 7.55
C ARG A 319 -10.07 12.18 6.73
N VAL A 320 -10.72 11.18 7.35
CA VAL A 320 -11.62 10.25 6.66
C VAL A 320 -12.73 10.98 5.93
N VAL A 321 -13.32 11.98 6.60
CA VAL A 321 -14.43 12.77 6.05
C VAL A 321 -13.95 13.69 4.92
N ALA A 322 -12.73 14.22 4.99
CA ALA A 322 -12.21 15.18 4.02
C ALA A 322 -11.54 14.54 2.79
N THR A 323 -11.06 13.29 2.87
CA THR A 323 -10.41 12.61 1.74
C THR A 323 -11.45 12.21 0.68
N LYS A 324 -11.31 12.76 -0.53
CA LYS A 324 -12.16 12.43 -1.69
C LYS A 324 -11.91 11.02 -2.23
N GLU A 325 -10.71 10.49 -2.02
CA GLU A 325 -10.29 9.15 -2.42
C GLU A 325 -9.71 8.44 -1.21
N LEU A 326 -10.28 7.29 -0.86
CA LEU A 326 -9.70 6.43 0.16
C LEU A 326 -8.56 5.66 -0.50
N PRO A 327 -7.33 5.68 0.07
CA PRO A 327 -6.25 4.88 -0.48
C PRO A 327 -6.69 3.42 -0.55
N THR A 328 -6.65 2.84 -1.75
CA THR A 328 -7.06 1.46 -2.03
C THR A 328 -6.10 0.43 -1.50
N ASP A 329 -5.02 0.84 -0.82
CA ASP A 329 -4.10 -0.05 -0.12
C ASP A 329 -4.80 -0.61 1.14
N TYR A 330 -5.64 -1.62 0.90
CA TYR A 330 -6.35 -2.41 1.89
C TYR A 330 -5.37 -2.95 2.93
N GLY A 331 -5.23 -2.27 4.07
CA GLY A 331 -4.38 -2.67 5.18
C GLY A 331 -3.65 -1.49 5.83
N ALA A 332 -2.96 -0.67 5.03
CA ALA A 332 -2.11 0.42 5.56
C ALA A 332 -2.91 1.50 6.30
N TYR A 333 -4.16 1.73 5.90
CA TYR A 333 -5.05 2.75 6.46
C TYR A 333 -5.33 2.59 7.97
N TRP A 334 -5.32 1.35 8.49
CA TRP A 334 -5.60 1.10 9.91
C TRP A 334 -4.47 1.56 10.83
N VAL A 335 -3.23 1.57 10.34
CA VAL A 335 -2.07 1.96 11.14
C VAL A 335 -2.19 3.40 11.66
N PRO A 336 -2.42 4.41 10.79
CA PRO A 336 -2.68 5.78 11.25
C PRO A 336 -3.90 5.92 12.16
N LEU A 337 -4.93 5.08 12.00
CA LEU A 337 -6.14 5.13 12.79
C LEU A 337 -5.89 4.77 14.26
N PHE A 338 -5.05 3.75 14.50
CA PHE A 338 -4.72 3.30 15.85
C PHE A 338 -3.52 4.05 16.47
N LEU A 339 -2.59 4.52 15.65
CA LEU A 339 -1.40 5.18 16.18
C LEU A 339 -1.66 6.66 16.53
N ALA A 340 -2.52 7.35 15.78
CA ALA A 340 -2.75 8.78 15.98
C ALA A 340 -3.32 9.16 17.35
N PRO A 341 -4.26 8.42 17.96
CA PRO A 341 -4.73 8.73 19.30
C PRO A 341 -3.61 8.64 20.34
N VAL A 342 -2.75 7.61 20.27
CA VAL A 342 -1.63 7.46 21.19
C VAL A 342 -0.58 8.56 21.00
N LEU A 343 -0.26 8.89 19.75
CA LEU A 343 0.62 10.01 19.44
C LEU A 343 0.01 11.36 19.84
N GLY A 344 -1.30 11.53 19.70
CA GLY A 344 -2.02 12.72 20.16
C GLY A 344 -1.96 12.87 21.68
N ALA A 345 -2.11 11.78 22.44
CA ALA A 345 -1.96 11.79 23.89
C ALA A 345 -0.56 12.26 24.32
N LEU A 346 0.47 11.64 23.74
CA LEU A 346 1.87 11.98 24.04
C LEU A 346 2.24 13.38 23.55
N GLY A 347 1.78 13.75 22.36
CA GLY A 347 1.99 15.06 21.75
C GLY A 347 1.30 16.18 22.50
N ALA A 348 0.11 15.95 23.07
CA ALA A 348 -0.56 16.92 23.92
C ALA A 348 0.22 17.20 25.21
N VAL A 349 0.65 16.15 25.91
CA VAL A 349 1.43 16.29 27.14
C VAL A 349 2.78 16.94 26.85
N GLY A 350 3.54 16.42 25.88
CA GLY A 350 4.84 16.97 25.51
C GLY A 350 4.75 18.41 25.01
N GLY A 351 3.77 18.69 24.13
CA GLY A 351 3.49 20.03 23.63
C GLY A 351 3.08 21.00 24.73
N TYR A 352 2.29 20.56 25.71
CA TYR A 352 1.88 21.40 26.83
C TYR A 352 3.07 21.75 27.73
N LEU A 353 3.95 20.79 28.01
CA LEU A 353 5.17 21.03 28.79
C LEU A 353 6.11 22.01 28.09
N VAL A 354 6.31 21.86 26.78
CA VAL A 354 7.13 22.80 25.99
C VAL A 354 6.48 24.19 25.97
N PHE A 355 5.17 24.27 25.75
CA PHE A 355 4.42 25.52 25.74
C PHE A 355 4.49 26.23 27.09
N TRP A 356 4.29 25.49 28.18
CA TRP A 356 4.45 25.99 29.55
C TRP A 356 5.85 26.54 29.80
N ALA A 357 6.89 25.79 29.44
CA ALA A 357 8.27 26.24 29.61
C ALA A 357 8.55 27.54 28.84
N LEU A 358 8.08 27.65 27.59
CA LEU A 358 8.25 28.85 26.76
C LEU A 358 7.54 30.09 27.33
N VAL A 359 6.37 29.90 27.95
CA VAL A 359 5.67 30.99 28.66
C VAL A 359 6.44 31.40 29.91
N GLU A 360 7.02 30.44 30.64
CA GLU A 360 7.77 30.69 31.86
C GLU A 360 9.06 31.49 31.60
N VAL A 361 9.81 31.16 30.55
CA VAL A 361 10.97 31.97 30.09
C VAL A 361 10.57 33.26 29.37
N ARG A 362 9.27 33.61 29.34
CA ARG A 362 8.72 34.81 28.70
C ARG A 362 8.98 34.94 27.19
N ALA A 363 9.33 33.84 26.52
CA ALA A 363 9.60 33.84 25.08
C ALA A 363 8.34 34.13 24.25
N LEU A 364 7.17 33.72 24.73
CA LEU A 364 5.88 33.91 24.04
C LEU A 364 5.06 35.11 24.57
N GLY A 365 5.60 35.87 25.52
CA GLY A 365 4.92 36.98 26.19
C GLY A 365 3.94 36.54 27.28
N GLU A 366 3.65 37.45 28.22
CA GLU A 366 2.80 37.14 29.39
C GLU A 366 1.31 36.98 29.05
N GLY A 367 0.87 37.48 27.90
CA GLY A 367 -0.53 37.40 27.46
C GLY A 367 -1.04 35.98 27.24
N LEU A 368 -0.16 34.98 27.12
CA LEU A 368 -0.54 33.58 26.94
C LEU A 368 -0.67 32.79 28.25
N LYS A 369 -0.28 33.37 29.40
CA LYS A 369 -0.45 32.73 30.71
C LYS A 369 -1.89 32.22 30.98
N PRO A 370 -2.97 32.94 30.59
CA PRO A 370 -4.33 32.45 30.79
C PRO A 370 -4.64 31.12 30.08
N LEU A 371 -3.92 30.78 28.99
CA LEU A 371 -4.09 29.51 28.28
C LEU A 371 -3.55 28.31 29.07
N LEU A 372 -2.68 28.54 30.05
CA LEU A 372 -2.12 27.49 30.90
C LEU A 372 -3.06 27.08 32.04
N SER A 373 -4.08 27.89 32.32
CA SER A 373 -5.05 27.65 33.38
C SER A 373 -6.33 27.00 32.84
N PRO A 374 -7.00 26.12 33.61
CA PRO A 374 -8.35 25.67 33.28
C PRO A 374 -9.34 26.85 33.16
N PRO A 375 -10.31 26.79 32.23
CA PRO A 375 -10.59 25.71 31.29
C PRO A 375 -9.79 25.78 29.97
N ALA A 376 -9.08 26.88 29.70
CA ALA A 376 -8.39 27.10 28.44
C ALA A 376 -7.30 26.05 28.15
N ALA A 377 -6.62 25.59 29.20
CA ALA A 377 -5.63 24.51 29.12
C ALA A 377 -6.18 23.22 28.50
N TYR A 378 -7.46 22.90 28.73
CA TYR A 378 -8.09 21.71 28.14
C TYR A 378 -8.26 21.86 26.63
N GLY A 379 -8.69 23.03 26.17
CA GLY A 379 -8.77 23.33 24.74
C GLY A 379 -7.40 23.27 24.07
N LEU A 380 -6.38 23.82 24.74
CA LEU A 380 -5.00 23.76 24.27
C LEU A 380 -4.50 22.32 24.14
N LEU A 381 -4.75 21.45 25.11
CA LEU A 381 -4.36 20.04 25.07
C LEU A 381 -5.02 19.28 23.91
N VAL A 382 -6.29 19.54 23.61
CA VAL A 382 -6.96 18.95 22.43
C VAL A 382 -6.32 19.42 21.13
N VAL A 383 -6.02 20.72 21.02
CA VAL A 383 -5.33 21.30 19.84
C VAL A 383 -3.92 20.75 19.70
N LEU A 384 -3.19 20.57 20.80
CA LEU A 384 -1.87 19.95 20.78
C LEU A 384 -1.94 18.45 20.46
N GLY A 385 -2.98 17.75 20.87
CA GLY A 385 -3.27 16.38 20.42
C GLY A 385 -3.59 16.28 18.92
N PHE A 386 -4.02 17.39 18.32
CA PHE A 386 -4.25 17.55 16.89
C PHE A 386 -2.97 17.95 16.10
N SER A 387 -1.87 18.26 16.80
CA SER A 387 -0.70 18.93 16.24
C SER A 387 0.04 18.15 15.14
N GLU A 388 -0.15 16.83 15.00
CA GLU A 388 0.41 16.05 13.87
C GLU A 388 0.09 16.73 12.53
N ARG A 389 -1.14 17.26 12.38
CA ARG A 389 -1.57 17.94 11.16
C ARG A 389 -1.00 19.35 11.03
N LEU A 390 -0.93 20.07 12.15
CA LEU A 390 -0.38 21.42 12.17
C LEU A 390 1.10 21.38 11.81
N LEU A 391 1.85 20.49 12.44
CA LEU A 391 3.28 20.32 12.17
C LEU A 391 3.49 19.87 10.73
N LYS A 392 2.81 18.82 10.25
CA LYS A 392 3.00 18.36 8.86
C LYS A 392 2.68 19.45 7.82
N GLY A 393 1.57 20.17 8.03
CA GLY A 393 1.20 21.27 7.13
C GLY A 393 2.19 22.45 7.19
N LEU A 394 2.81 22.69 8.35
CA LEU A 394 3.87 23.69 8.48
C LEU A 394 5.16 23.22 7.80
N THR A 395 5.58 21.95 7.97
CA THR A 395 6.78 21.42 7.31
C THR A 395 6.62 21.42 5.78
N GLU A 396 5.50 20.94 5.25
CA GLU A 396 5.22 20.96 3.81
C GLU A 396 5.25 22.40 3.25
N ARG A 397 4.66 23.37 3.96
CA ARG A 397 4.70 24.78 3.54
C ARG A 397 6.10 25.39 3.61
N LEU A 398 6.88 25.06 4.62
CA LEU A 398 8.26 25.54 4.77
C LEU A 398 9.16 24.93 3.68
N GLU A 399 8.97 23.65 3.37
CA GLU A 399 9.67 22.96 2.28
C GLU A 399 9.29 23.57 0.92
N ASP A 400 8.00 23.79 0.66
CA ASP A 400 7.52 24.46 -0.56
C ASP A 400 8.06 25.89 -0.69
N GLN A 401 8.15 26.64 0.42
CA GLN A 401 8.70 28.00 0.42
C GLN A 401 10.22 27.99 0.19
N ALA A 402 10.94 27.03 0.76
CA ALA A 402 12.38 26.88 0.54
C ALA A 402 12.69 26.53 -0.92
N LEU A 403 11.94 25.59 -1.52
CA LEU A 403 12.08 25.23 -2.94
C LEU A 403 11.78 26.41 -3.87
N LYS A 404 10.74 27.20 -3.58
CA LYS A 404 10.43 28.42 -4.35
C LYS A 404 11.53 29.48 -4.25
N GLN A 405 12.21 29.60 -3.12
CA GLN A 405 13.35 30.52 -2.98
C GLN A 405 14.56 30.06 -3.80
N GLU A 406 14.82 28.75 -3.89
CA GLU A 406 15.89 28.23 -4.75
C GLU A 406 15.63 28.47 -6.25
N ASP A 407 14.37 28.37 -6.68
CA ASP A 407 13.99 28.62 -8.08
C ASP A 407 14.06 30.12 -8.43
N GLN A 408 13.63 31.01 -7.52
CA GLN A 408 13.74 32.47 -7.73
C GLN A 408 15.19 32.97 -7.75
N GLY A 409 16.12 32.27 -7.08
CA GLY A 409 17.56 32.58 -7.14
C GLY A 409 18.25 32.14 -8.44
N LYS A 410 17.59 31.31 -9.27
CA LYS A 410 18.14 30.80 -10.54
C LYS A 410 17.54 31.45 -11.79
N GLU A 411 16.55 32.33 -11.66
CA GLU A 411 16.22 33.27 -12.73
C GLU A 411 17.39 34.25 -12.87
N LYS A 412 18.35 33.85 -13.71
CA LYS A 412 19.45 34.67 -14.21
C LYS A 412 18.91 36.07 -14.51
N PRO A 413 19.57 37.14 -14.04
CA PRO A 413 19.28 38.46 -14.58
C PRO A 413 19.46 38.35 -16.09
N LYS A 414 18.37 38.63 -16.81
CA LYS A 414 18.37 38.80 -18.25
C LYS A 414 19.22 40.05 -18.52
N GLY A 415 20.53 39.83 -18.56
CA GLY A 415 21.50 40.82 -18.96
C GLY A 415 21.31 41.02 -20.44
N ASP A 416 20.58 42.08 -20.78
CA ASP A 416 20.66 42.74 -22.05
C ASP A 416 22.10 43.23 -22.21
N GLY A 417 22.90 42.44 -22.91
CA GLY A 417 24.32 42.63 -23.11
C GLY A 417 24.70 42.05 -24.46
N GLU A 418 24.29 42.78 -25.50
CA GLU A 418 24.91 42.79 -26.81
C GLU A 418 26.42 42.97 -26.62
N GLU A 419 27.21 41.92 -26.89
CA GLU A 419 28.58 42.10 -27.32
C GLU A 419 29.04 40.95 -28.22
N ASP A 420 29.49 41.41 -29.38
CA ASP A 420 30.02 40.73 -30.54
C ASP A 420 31.38 40.06 -30.23
N HIS A 421 31.75 39.14 -31.13
CA HIS A 421 33.08 38.57 -31.37
C HIS A 421 33.53 37.32 -30.59
N GLY A 422 33.79 36.25 -31.37
CA GLY A 422 35.07 35.54 -31.23
C GLY A 422 35.03 34.01 -31.25
N LYS A 423 35.11 33.45 -32.48
CA LYS A 423 35.69 32.17 -32.94
C LYS A 423 35.90 30.96 -31.97
N PRO A 424 35.69 29.74 -32.50
CA PRO A 424 35.94 28.49 -31.78
C PRO A 424 37.43 28.15 -31.70
N LYS A 425 37.88 27.65 -30.54
CA LYS A 425 39.14 26.91 -30.41
C LYS A 425 38.86 25.52 -29.89
N ASP A 426 39.29 24.57 -30.69
CA ASP A 426 39.38 23.13 -30.46
C ASP A 426 39.96 22.81 -29.08
N GLN A 427 39.37 21.86 -28.35
CA GLN A 427 40.11 20.98 -27.46
C GLN A 427 39.48 19.59 -27.31
N PRO A 428 40.30 18.55 -27.03
CA PRO A 428 40.09 17.21 -27.53
C PRO A 428 39.52 16.21 -26.51
N ALA A 429 39.11 15.08 -27.07
CA ALA A 429 38.56 13.88 -26.45
C ALA A 429 39.25 13.45 -25.14
N ARG A 430 38.43 13.25 -24.09
CA ARG A 430 38.81 12.44 -22.92
C ARG A 430 38.37 10.99 -23.12
N ARG A 431 39.40 10.15 -23.25
CA ARG A 431 39.42 8.69 -23.27
C ARG A 431 39.00 8.15 -21.89
N TRP A 432 37.89 7.40 -21.81
CA TRP A 432 37.56 6.59 -20.63
C TRP A 432 38.26 5.23 -20.73
N GLY A 433 39.13 4.96 -19.75
CA GLY A 433 39.74 3.65 -19.51
C GLY A 433 38.84 2.78 -18.62
N ARG A 434 38.81 1.48 -18.93
CA ARG A 434 38.20 0.42 -18.13
C ARG A 434 39.05 0.12 -16.89
N GLY A 435 38.38 -0.13 -15.78
CA GLY A 435 38.84 -0.92 -14.64
C GLY A 435 37.79 -1.99 -14.38
#